data_AF-A0A7K4FS45-F1
#
_entry.id   AF-A0A7K4FS45-F1
#
_cell.length_a   1.000
_cell.length_b   1.000
_cell.length_c   1.000
_cell.angle_alpha   90.00
_cell.angle_beta   90.00
_cell.angle_gamma   90.00
#
_symmetry.space_group_name_H-M   'P 1'
#
loop_
_entity.id
_entity.type
_entity.pdbx_description
1 polymer ?
#
loop_
_entity_poly.entity_id
_entity_poly.type
_entity_poly.pdbx_seq_one_letter_code
_entity_poly.pdbx_strand_id
1 'polypeptide(L)'
;MGADKRELIKSLTEAKELILDGYLKQGIDLIEKTVTSDNIKESNWVICNIIDAVPCQNLVTVLDNIGKMFDISVCGNVKRVISCYSKVNKYNELVDIAIDSIVQKRKVEQLDKVLQELGNNGMIYYKLALAYEKLNYSKKAQELKKKACENGIAEA
;
A
#
# COMPACT_ATOMS: atom_id res chain seq x y z
N MET A 1 7.08 -1.85 32.04
CA MET A 1 6.60 -2.66 30.88
C MET A 1 5.15 -2.39 30.49
N GLY A 2 4.17 -2.23 31.41
CA GLY A 2 2.78 -1.91 31.02
C GLY A 2 2.52 -0.42 30.67
N ALA A 3 3.28 0.51 31.23
CA ALA A 3 3.13 1.95 30.98
C ALA A 3 3.64 2.35 29.60
N ASP A 4 4.83 1.88 29.22
CA ASP A 4 5.48 2.21 27.93
C ASP A 4 4.64 1.76 26.72
N LYS A 5 4.00 0.59 26.83
CA LYS A 5 3.09 0.08 25.79
C LYS A 5 1.79 0.88 25.68
N ARG A 6 1.26 1.38 26.81
CA ARG A 6 0.05 2.23 26.80
C ARG A 6 0.34 3.59 26.20
N GLU A 7 1.48 4.20 26.55
CA GLU A 7 1.95 5.45 25.95
C GLU A 7 2.18 5.28 24.44
N LEU A 8 2.83 4.20 24.02
CA LEU A 8 3.00 3.88 22.59
C LEU A 8 1.66 3.82 21.84
N ILE A 9 0.69 3.06 22.36
CA ILE A 9 -0.64 2.94 21.74
C ILE A 9 -1.34 4.30 21.68
N LYS A 10 -1.23 5.11 22.73
CA LYS A 10 -1.82 6.44 22.81
C LYS A 10 -1.23 7.36 21.74
N SER A 11 0.10 7.46 21.66
CA SER A 11 0.79 8.31 20.68
C SER A 11 0.50 7.88 19.24
N LEU A 12 0.45 6.57 18.96
CA LEU A 12 0.11 6.07 17.62
C LEU A 12 -1.37 6.29 17.27
N THR A 13 -2.26 6.23 18.27
CA THR A 13 -3.68 6.54 18.06
C THR A 13 -3.87 8.02 17.73
N GLU A 14 -3.20 8.90 18.47
CA GLU A 14 -3.19 10.35 18.21
C GLU A 14 -2.62 10.65 16.81
N ALA A 15 -1.50 10.03 16.44
CA ALA A 15 -0.91 10.22 15.12
C ALA A 15 -1.84 9.79 13.99
N LYS A 16 -2.55 8.67 14.17
CA LYS A 16 -3.56 8.19 13.23
C LYS A 16 -4.72 9.18 13.10
N GLU A 17 -5.23 9.72 14.20
CA GLU A 17 -6.32 10.71 14.20
C GLU A 17 -5.90 11.98 13.46
N LEU A 18 -4.70 12.51 13.73
CA LEU A 18 -4.14 13.64 13.00
C LEU A 18 -4.11 13.40 11.49
N ILE A 19 -3.69 12.21 11.04
CA ILE A 19 -3.67 11.85 9.61
C ILE A 19 -5.08 11.81 9.03
N LEU A 20 -6.05 11.26 9.76
CA LEU A 20 -7.44 11.16 9.32
C LEU A 20 -8.11 12.53 9.19
N ASP A 21 -7.78 13.45 10.10
CA ASP A 21 -8.27 14.83 10.09
C ASP A 21 -7.55 15.72 9.06
N GLY A 22 -6.55 15.17 8.35
CA GLY A 22 -5.82 15.85 7.28
C GLY A 22 -4.54 16.56 7.73
N TYR A 23 -4.18 16.50 9.01
CA TYR A 23 -2.92 17.02 9.55
C TYR A 23 -1.74 16.06 9.28
N LEU A 24 -1.52 15.74 8.00
CA LEU A 24 -0.59 14.68 7.57
C LEU A 24 0.81 14.85 8.14
N LYS A 25 1.38 16.05 8.06
CA LYS A 25 2.73 16.33 8.55
C LYS A 25 2.87 16.04 10.05
N GLN A 26 1.92 16.51 10.85
CA GLN A 26 1.97 16.34 12.31
C GLN A 26 1.84 14.87 12.69
N GLY A 27 0.94 14.13 12.05
CA GLY A 27 0.80 12.71 12.30
C GLY A 27 1.99 11.88 11.81
N ILE A 28 2.57 12.21 10.66
CA ILE A 28 3.81 11.58 10.16
C ILE A 28 4.97 11.83 11.13
N ASP A 29 5.21 13.09 11.49
CA ASP A 29 6.30 13.47 12.42
C ASP A 29 6.14 12.76 13.78
N LEU A 30 4.90 12.58 14.26
CA LEU A 30 4.63 11.87 15.51
C LEU A 30 4.92 10.37 15.39
N ILE A 31 4.58 9.74 14.26
CA ILE A 31 4.92 8.33 13.99
C ILE A 31 6.44 8.16 13.94
N GLU A 32 7.15 9.00 13.20
CA GLU A 32 8.61 8.91 13.07
C GLU A 32 9.33 9.04 14.42
N LYS A 33 8.82 9.90 15.31
CA LYS A 33 9.38 10.07 16.66
C LYS A 33 9.04 8.92 17.61
N THR A 34 7.89 8.28 17.40
CA THR A 34 7.33 7.27 18.32
C THR A 34 7.83 5.86 17.97
N VAL A 35 7.96 5.57 16.68
CA VAL A 35 8.28 4.23 16.18
C VAL A 35 9.78 4.05 16.07
N THR A 36 10.28 3.00 16.71
CA THR A 36 11.69 2.61 16.72
C THR A 36 11.85 1.16 16.25
N SER A 37 13.08 0.72 16.00
CA SER A 37 13.38 -0.67 15.66
C SER A 37 12.89 -1.67 16.71
N ASP A 38 12.81 -1.26 17.97
CA ASP A 38 12.45 -2.14 19.09
C ASP A 38 10.94 -2.35 19.19
N ASN A 39 10.14 -1.35 18.78
CA ASN A 39 8.69 -1.36 18.91
C ASN A 39 7.95 -1.49 17.57
N ILE A 40 8.66 -1.60 16.44
CA ILE A 40 8.07 -1.59 15.10
C ILE A 40 7.02 -2.70 14.91
N LYS A 41 7.28 -3.90 15.43
CA LYS A 41 6.35 -5.03 15.35
C LYS A 41 5.04 -4.76 16.10
N GLU A 42 5.11 -4.07 17.23
CA GLU A 42 3.95 -3.69 18.02
C GLU A 42 3.23 -2.46 17.46
N SER A 43 3.92 -1.70 16.60
CA SER A 43 3.39 -0.48 15.98
C SER A 43 2.74 -0.74 14.61
N ASN A 44 3.00 -1.89 13.98
CA ASN A 44 2.58 -2.18 12.60
C ASN A 44 1.07 -2.12 12.35
N TRP A 45 0.23 -2.25 13.38
CA TRP A 45 -1.22 -2.09 13.23
C TRP A 45 -1.60 -0.67 12.77
N VAL A 46 -0.83 0.36 13.12
CA VAL A 46 -1.16 1.76 12.82
C VAL A 46 -1.19 1.98 11.31
N ILE A 47 -0.21 1.44 10.57
CA ILE A 47 -0.15 1.63 9.12
C ILE A 47 -1.31 0.92 8.42
N CYS A 48 -1.71 -0.27 8.90
CA CYS A 48 -2.83 -0.98 8.33
C CYS A 48 -4.14 -0.20 8.53
N ASN A 49 -4.33 0.42 9.69
CA ASN A 49 -5.50 1.27 9.95
C ASN A 49 -5.50 2.54 9.08
N ILE A 50 -4.34 3.16 8.88
CA ILE A 50 -4.17 4.29 7.97
C ILE A 50 -4.56 3.89 6.54
N ILE A 51 -4.06 2.74 6.04
CA ILE A 51 -4.43 2.20 4.73
C ILE A 51 -5.95 2.02 4.61
N ASP A 52 -6.61 1.57 5.67
CA ASP A 52 -8.05 1.29 5.67
C ASP A 52 -8.95 2.52 5.73
N ALA A 53 -8.47 3.65 6.25
CA ALA A 53 -9.35 4.79 6.52
C ALA A 53 -9.00 6.04 5.70
N VAL A 54 -7.73 6.23 5.31
CA VAL A 54 -7.26 7.50 4.73
C VAL A 54 -7.59 7.62 3.24
N PRO A 55 -8.06 8.79 2.75
CA PRO A 55 -8.28 9.04 1.32
C PRO A 55 -7.02 8.80 0.46
N CYS A 56 -7.17 8.40 -0.80
CA CYS A 56 -6.02 7.96 -1.61
C CYS A 56 -4.88 8.98 -1.76
N GLN A 57 -5.18 10.27 -1.91
CA GLN A 57 -4.16 11.32 -2.01
C GLN A 57 -3.31 11.41 -0.73
N ASN A 58 -3.97 11.37 0.41
CA ASN A 58 -3.33 11.42 1.72
C ASN A 58 -2.58 10.11 2.01
N LEU A 59 -3.17 8.96 1.65
CA LEU A 59 -2.57 7.65 1.86
C LEU A 59 -1.23 7.54 1.14
N VAL A 60 -1.17 7.96 -0.13
CA VAL A 60 0.07 7.92 -0.90
C VAL A 60 1.13 8.83 -0.27
N THR A 61 0.72 10.01 0.20
CA THR A 61 1.64 10.94 0.90
C THR A 61 2.20 10.31 2.18
N VAL A 62 1.35 9.69 2.99
CA VAL A 62 1.79 9.02 4.23
C VAL A 62 2.72 7.85 3.92
N LEU A 63 2.35 6.99 2.96
CA LEU A 63 3.15 5.84 2.58
C LEU A 63 4.50 6.22 1.95
N ASP A 64 4.56 7.29 1.17
CA ASP A 64 5.82 7.78 0.60
C ASP A 64 6.81 8.25 1.68
N ASN A 65 6.33 8.72 2.84
CA ASN A 65 7.18 9.18 3.95
C ASN A 65 7.54 8.04 4.91
N ILE A 66 6.53 7.34 5.46
CA ILE A 66 6.74 6.36 6.55
C ILE A 66 6.49 4.92 6.14
N GLY A 67 5.97 4.66 4.93
CA GLY A 67 5.55 3.32 4.51
C GLY A 67 6.67 2.28 4.53
N LYS A 68 7.93 2.69 4.32
CA LYS A 68 9.10 1.80 4.37
C LYS A 68 9.47 1.35 5.78
N MET A 69 9.03 2.07 6.81
CA MET A 69 9.27 1.69 8.20
C MET A 69 8.46 0.44 8.57
N PHE A 70 7.32 0.25 7.92
CA PHE A 70 6.34 -0.77 8.28
C PHE A 70 6.27 -1.92 7.28
N ASP A 71 5.80 -3.06 7.77
CA ASP A 71 5.44 -4.18 6.90
C ASP A 71 3.97 -4.04 6.47
N ILE A 72 3.76 -3.46 5.28
CA ILE A 72 2.41 -3.34 4.69
C ILE A 72 1.89 -4.69 4.16
N SER A 73 2.75 -5.69 3.98
CA SER A 73 2.38 -6.97 3.39
C SER A 73 1.41 -7.74 4.27
N VAL A 74 1.45 -7.53 5.60
CA VAL A 74 0.56 -8.19 6.55
C VAL A 74 -0.83 -7.56 6.63
N CYS A 75 -1.01 -6.34 6.09
CA CYS A 75 -2.29 -5.64 6.15
C CYS A 75 -3.38 -6.37 5.34
N GLY A 76 -4.60 -6.42 5.88
CA GLY A 76 -5.73 -7.12 5.25
C GLY A 76 -6.18 -6.48 3.93
N ASN A 77 -6.06 -5.15 3.83
CA ASN A 77 -6.51 -4.34 2.70
C ASN A 77 -5.36 -3.76 1.88
N VAL A 78 -4.25 -4.50 1.78
CA VAL A 78 -3.05 -4.08 1.04
C VAL A 78 -3.35 -3.73 -0.43
N LYS A 79 -4.42 -4.29 -1.00
CA LYS A 79 -4.91 -3.97 -2.35
C LYS A 79 -5.20 -2.47 -2.55
N ARG A 80 -5.60 -1.76 -1.48
CA ARG A 80 -5.91 -0.32 -1.53
C ARG A 80 -4.66 0.52 -1.78
N VAL A 81 -3.48 0.04 -1.37
CA VAL A 81 -2.20 0.67 -1.73
C VAL A 81 -2.08 0.73 -3.25
N ILE A 82 -2.27 -0.40 -3.94
CA ILE A 82 -2.17 -0.48 -5.40
C ILE A 82 -3.21 0.43 -6.07
N SER A 83 -4.47 0.35 -5.65
CA SER A 83 -5.55 1.18 -6.21
C SER A 83 -5.30 2.68 -5.99
N CYS A 84 -4.82 3.09 -4.82
CA CYS A 84 -4.57 4.49 -4.52
C CYS A 84 -3.35 5.05 -5.28
N TYR A 85 -2.25 4.31 -5.35
CA TYR A 85 -1.10 4.70 -6.17
C TYR A 85 -1.49 4.82 -7.66
N SER A 86 -2.31 3.90 -8.16
CA SER A 86 -2.86 3.97 -9.52
C SER A 86 -3.73 5.21 -9.74
N LYS A 87 -4.64 5.55 -8.81
CA LYS A 87 -5.51 6.74 -8.91
C LYS A 87 -4.73 8.06 -8.92
N VAL A 88 -3.62 8.15 -8.19
CA VAL A 88 -2.74 9.34 -8.22
C VAL A 88 -1.68 9.29 -9.33
N ASN A 89 -1.76 8.30 -10.22
CA ASN A 89 -0.80 8.04 -11.29
C ASN A 89 0.66 7.99 -10.83
N LYS A 90 0.92 7.42 -9.65
CA LYS A 90 2.26 7.18 -9.12
C LYS A 90 2.55 5.69 -9.00
N TYR A 91 3.83 5.36 -9.00
CA TYR A 91 4.32 4.02 -8.76
C TYR A 91 5.51 4.07 -7.80
N ASN A 92 5.57 3.12 -6.86
CA ASN A 92 6.64 3.01 -5.88
C ASN A 92 6.82 1.54 -5.45
N GLU A 93 7.91 1.21 -4.77
CA GLU A 93 8.23 -0.15 -4.29
C GLU A 93 7.17 -0.74 -3.36
N LEU A 94 6.41 0.10 -2.64
CA LEU A 94 5.28 -0.33 -1.82
C LEU A 94 4.17 -1.00 -2.66
N VAL A 95 4.04 -0.61 -3.93
CA VAL A 95 3.12 -1.26 -4.86
C VAL A 95 3.61 -2.66 -5.23
N ASP A 96 4.91 -2.85 -5.44
CA ASP A 96 5.50 -4.18 -5.65
C ASP A 96 5.26 -5.08 -4.44
N ILE A 97 5.55 -4.59 -3.23
CA ILE A 97 5.34 -5.33 -1.98
C ILE A 97 3.86 -5.71 -1.82
N ALA A 98 2.94 -4.79 -2.14
CA ALA A 98 1.52 -5.04 -2.09
C ALA A 98 1.09 -6.14 -3.08
N ILE A 99 1.57 -6.07 -4.34
CA ILE A 99 1.26 -7.07 -5.36
C ILE A 99 1.82 -8.43 -4.98
N ASP A 100 3.10 -8.51 -4.60
CA ASP A 100 3.74 -9.76 -4.23
C ASP A 100 3.10 -10.38 -2.98
N SER A 101 2.67 -9.57 -1.99
CA SER A 101 1.89 -10.07 -0.85
C SER A 101 0.59 -10.76 -1.27
N ILE A 102 -0.15 -10.16 -2.21
CA ILE A 102 -1.40 -10.73 -2.72
C ILE A 102 -1.13 -12.03 -3.50
N VAL A 103 -0.06 -12.07 -4.31
CA VAL A 103 0.37 -13.24 -5.08
C VAL A 103 0.79 -14.38 -4.16
N GLN A 104 1.61 -14.12 -3.15
CA GLN A 104 2.04 -15.11 -2.17
C GLN A 104 0.86 -15.69 -1.40
N LYS A 105 -0.12 -14.86 -1.04
CA LYS A 105 -1.38 -15.30 -0.41
C LYS A 105 -2.35 -15.96 -1.39
N ARG A 106 -2.02 -16.05 -2.68
CA ARG A 106 -2.86 -16.55 -3.78
C ARG A 106 -4.26 -15.93 -3.81
N LYS A 107 -4.38 -14.67 -3.40
CA LYS A 107 -5.66 -13.95 -3.34
C LYS A 107 -6.01 -13.30 -4.68
N VAL A 108 -6.24 -14.11 -5.70
CA VAL A 108 -6.57 -13.66 -7.07
C VAL A 108 -7.76 -12.69 -7.08
N GLU A 109 -8.77 -12.95 -6.25
CA GLU A 109 -9.94 -12.07 -6.11
C GLU A 109 -9.59 -10.64 -5.69
N GLN A 110 -8.50 -10.45 -4.92
CA GLN A 110 -8.05 -9.10 -4.57
C GLN A 110 -7.38 -8.41 -5.77
N LEU A 111 -6.61 -9.13 -6.59
CA LEU A 111 -6.04 -8.59 -7.83
C LEU A 111 -7.14 -8.20 -8.81
N ASP A 112 -8.16 -9.04 -8.97
CA ASP A 112 -9.31 -8.74 -9.85
C ASP A 112 -10.07 -7.49 -9.39
N LYS A 113 -10.25 -7.30 -8.08
CA LYS A 113 -10.83 -6.07 -7.52
C LYS A 113 -9.95 -4.85 -7.79
N VAL A 114 -8.62 -4.98 -7.66
CA VAL A 114 -7.69 -3.90 -8.02
C VAL A 114 -7.87 -3.51 -9.47
N LEU A 115 -7.91 -4.48 -10.39
CA LEU A 115 -8.08 -4.22 -11.83
C LEU A 115 -9.32 -3.38 -12.17
N GLN A 116 -10.42 -3.56 -11.42
CA GLN A 116 -11.65 -2.78 -11.60
C GLN A 116 -11.50 -1.33 -11.13
N GLU A 117 -10.58 -1.06 -10.21
CA GLU A 117 -10.35 0.26 -9.62
C GLU A 117 -9.10 0.97 -10.16
N LEU A 118 -8.36 0.34 -11.07
CA LEU A 118 -7.15 0.92 -11.67
C LEU A 118 -7.48 2.13 -12.53
N GLY A 119 -6.67 3.16 -12.37
CA GLY A 119 -6.55 4.24 -13.35
C GLY A 119 -5.61 3.86 -14.49
N ASN A 120 -5.25 4.85 -15.30
CA ASN A 120 -4.45 4.72 -16.51
C ASN A 120 -2.93 4.66 -16.23
N ASN A 121 -2.50 3.85 -15.25
CA ASN A 121 -1.08 3.72 -14.91
C ASN A 121 -0.47 2.48 -15.58
N GLY A 122 0.29 2.70 -16.67
CA GLY A 122 0.91 1.63 -17.45
C GLY A 122 1.86 0.73 -16.64
N MET A 123 2.63 1.31 -15.70
CA MET A 123 3.58 0.55 -14.88
C MET A 123 2.86 -0.44 -13.95
N ILE A 124 1.74 -0.02 -13.35
CA ILE A 124 0.93 -0.90 -12.51
C ILE A 124 0.28 -2.01 -13.33
N TYR A 125 -0.21 -1.70 -14.55
CA TYR A 125 -0.72 -2.74 -15.46
C TYR A 125 0.35 -3.78 -15.78
N TYR A 126 1.57 -3.35 -16.09
CA TYR A 126 2.68 -4.26 -16.40
C TYR A 126 3.02 -5.17 -15.20
N LYS A 127 3.12 -4.60 -14.00
CA LYS A 127 3.43 -5.36 -12.78
C LYS A 127 2.33 -6.35 -12.41
N LEU A 128 1.07 -5.97 -12.59
CA LEU A 128 -0.03 -6.91 -12.41
C LEU A 128 0.00 -8.01 -13.47
N ALA A 129 0.36 -7.71 -14.72
CA ALA A 129 0.52 -8.74 -15.73
C ALA A 129 1.54 -9.81 -15.31
N LEU A 130 2.73 -9.40 -14.85
CA LEU A 130 3.75 -10.31 -14.32
C LEU A 130 3.24 -11.11 -13.11
N ALA A 131 2.43 -10.50 -12.25
CA ALA A 131 1.80 -11.19 -11.13
C ALA A 131 0.80 -12.27 -11.58
N TYR A 132 -0.01 -12.00 -12.60
CA TYR A 132 -0.91 -13.00 -13.19
C TYR A 132 -0.13 -14.11 -13.92
N GLU A 133 1.01 -13.83 -14.54
CA GLU A 133 1.89 -14.87 -15.11
C GLU A 133 2.42 -15.81 -14.02
N LYS A 134 2.91 -15.26 -12.89
CA LYS A 134 3.34 -16.07 -11.72
C LYS A 134 2.22 -16.98 -11.20
N LEU A 135 0.97 -16.58 -11.37
CA LEU A 135 -0.22 -17.34 -10.95
C LEU A 135 -0.78 -18.26 -12.05
N ASN A 136 -0.10 -18.39 -13.20
CA ASN A 136 -0.50 -19.17 -14.37
C ASN A 136 -1.80 -18.69 -15.06
N TYR A 137 -2.13 -17.40 -14.95
CA TYR A 137 -3.25 -16.77 -15.67
C TYR A 137 -2.77 -16.06 -16.95
N SER A 138 -2.20 -16.82 -17.88
CA SER A 138 -1.51 -16.27 -19.06
C SER A 138 -2.39 -15.40 -19.97
N LYS A 139 -3.69 -15.73 -20.10
CA LYS A 139 -4.63 -14.90 -20.89
C LYS A 139 -4.79 -13.49 -20.29
N LYS A 140 -5.08 -13.41 -18.99
CA LYS A 140 -5.21 -12.13 -18.28
C LYS A 140 -3.91 -11.35 -18.31
N ALA A 141 -2.77 -12.02 -18.14
CA ALA A 141 -1.47 -11.37 -18.21
C ALA A 141 -1.22 -10.70 -19.57
N GLN A 142 -1.54 -11.36 -20.68
CA GLN A 142 -1.40 -10.78 -22.02
C GLN A 142 -2.31 -9.57 -22.23
N GLU A 143 -3.55 -9.64 -21.75
CA GLU A 143 -4.48 -8.49 -21.81
C GLU A 143 -3.95 -7.29 -21.04
N LEU A 144 -3.34 -7.52 -19.86
CA LEU A 144 -2.76 -6.46 -19.04
C LEU A 144 -1.46 -5.90 -19.64
N LYS A 145 -0.62 -6.74 -20.26
CA LYS A 145 0.56 -6.29 -21.02
C LYS A 145 0.17 -5.36 -22.16
N LYS A 146 -0.87 -5.73 -22.93
CA LYS A 146 -1.40 -4.87 -23.99
C LYS A 146 -1.88 -3.52 -23.44
N LYS A 147 -2.63 -3.52 -22.33
CA LYS A 147 -3.04 -2.28 -21.66
C LYS A 147 -1.86 -1.45 -21.15
N ALA A 148 -0.82 -2.09 -20.62
CA ALA A 148 0.38 -1.40 -20.18
C ALA A 148 1.11 -0.72 -21.35
N CYS A 149 1.19 -1.39 -22.50
CA CYS A 149 1.73 -0.84 -23.75
C CYS A 149 0.90 0.36 -24.26
N GLU A 150 -0.43 0.24 -24.26
CA GLU A 150 -1.35 1.34 -24.58
C GLU A 150 -1.20 2.54 -23.63
N ASN A 151 -0.75 2.31 -22.39
CA ASN A 151 -0.49 3.33 -21.37
C ASN A 151 1.00 3.71 -21.25
N GLY A 152 1.81 3.43 -22.28
CA GLY A 152 3.15 3.99 -22.44
C GLY A 152 4.32 3.13 -21.94
N ILE A 153 4.10 1.85 -21.58
CA ILE A 153 5.18 0.91 -21.25
C ILE A 153 5.53 0.08 -22.49
N ALA A 154 6.57 0.50 -23.22
CA ALA A 154 7.00 -0.17 -24.45
C ALA A 154 7.57 -1.60 -24.21
N GLU A 155 8.00 -1.92 -23.00
CA GLU A 155 8.57 -3.21 -22.60
C GLU A 155 7.51 -4.25 -22.19
N ALA A 156 6.21 -3.90 -22.24
CA ALA A 156 5.09 -4.77 -21.88
C ALA A 156 4.61 -5.64 -23.05
#